data_AF-A0A411F1Z9-F1
#
_entry.id   AF-A0A411F1Z9-F1
#
_cell.length_a   1.000
_cell.length_b   1.000
_cell.length_c   1.000
_cell.angle_alpha   90.00
_cell.angle_beta   90.00
_cell.angle_gamma   90.00
#
_symmetry.space_group_name_H-M   'P 1'
#
loop_
_entity.id
_entity.type
_entity.pdbx_description
1 polymer ?
#
loop_
_entity_poly.entity_id
_entity_poly.type
_entity_poly.pdbx_seq_one_letter_code
_entity_poly.pdbx_strand_id
1 'polypeptide(L)'
;MDQGNQLFTLALGLVPPWAVDVVRFTVEEKRLDLYVNFSRGSHFPCPVCGQDCPVHDTQEKVWRHLDFFQHAAYLHARVPRVQCPEHGVHLVPVPWAREGSGFTLLFEALVMAMVREMPVLTVSRLVRETDQRLWRVIDHYVSKAREAVDMSEVQAIVTVQTAPYFPA
;
A
#
# COMPACT_ATOMS: atom_id res chain seq x y z
N MET A 1 6.41 18.61 18.47
CA MET A 1 5.51 17.94 17.51
C MET A 1 4.12 18.47 17.74
N ASP A 2 3.44 18.89 16.68
CA ASP A 2 2.03 19.29 16.74
C ASP A 2 1.15 18.11 17.21
N GLN A 3 0.11 18.40 18.00
CA GLN A 3 -0.78 17.38 18.58
C GLN A 3 -1.52 16.60 17.47
N GLY A 4 -1.86 17.26 16.37
CA GLY A 4 -2.46 16.62 15.19
C GLY A 4 -1.53 15.58 14.55
N ASN A 5 -0.24 15.89 14.41
CA ASN A 5 0.73 14.98 13.83
C ASN A 5 0.90 13.70 14.67
N GLN A 6 0.87 13.82 16.00
CA GLN A 6 0.96 12.66 16.89
C GLN A 6 -0.26 11.75 16.75
N LEU A 7 -1.47 12.31 16.64
CA LEU A 7 -2.69 11.54 16.40
C LEU A 7 -2.57 10.69 15.12
N PHE A 8 -2.19 11.29 14.00
CA PHE A 8 -2.10 10.55 12.73
C PHE A 8 -0.93 9.56 12.71
N THR A 9 0.18 9.87 13.39
CA THR A 9 1.28 8.92 13.58
C THR A 9 0.79 7.65 14.28
N LEU A 10 0.04 7.82 15.38
CA LEU A 10 -0.54 6.70 16.14
C LEU A 10 -1.63 5.98 15.34
N ALA A 11 -2.53 6.71 14.67
CA ALA A 11 -3.63 6.13 13.90
C ALA A 11 -3.13 5.28 12.73
N LEU A 12 -2.01 5.67 12.11
CA LEU A 12 -1.35 4.89 11.06
C LEU A 12 -0.48 3.74 11.62
N GLY A 13 -0.35 3.62 12.95
CA GLY A 13 0.50 2.61 13.58
C GLY A 13 1.98 2.79 13.28
N LEU A 14 2.43 4.01 12.99
CA LEU A 14 3.83 4.28 12.67
C LEU A 14 4.68 4.23 13.92
N VAL A 15 5.82 3.57 13.80
CA VAL A 15 6.84 3.47 14.86
C VAL A 15 8.12 4.16 14.40
N PRO A 16 8.96 4.64 15.32
CA PRO A 16 10.26 5.21 14.98
C PRO A 16 11.05 4.29 14.02
N PRO A 17 11.73 4.86 13.01
CA PRO A 17 11.97 6.30 12.82
C PRO A 17 10.85 7.04 12.09
N TRP A 18 9.76 6.37 11.71
CA TRP A 18 8.68 6.96 10.92
C TRP A 18 7.71 7.77 11.78
N ALA A 19 7.40 8.99 11.34
CA ALA A 19 6.38 9.82 11.96
C ALA A 19 5.72 10.74 10.92
N VAL A 20 4.48 11.16 11.20
CA VAL A 20 3.84 12.22 10.43
C VAL A 20 4.45 13.56 10.85
N ASP A 21 4.97 14.29 9.88
CA ASP A 21 5.64 15.59 10.07
C ASP A 21 4.73 16.74 9.67
N VAL A 22 3.91 16.55 8.62
CA VAL A 22 2.98 17.56 8.15
C VAL A 22 1.65 16.91 7.80
N VAL A 23 0.56 17.55 8.22
CA VAL A 23 -0.81 17.21 7.82
C VAL A 23 -1.35 18.38 7.01
N ARG A 24 -1.80 18.12 5.79
CA ARG A 24 -2.49 19.11 4.96
C ARG A 24 -3.91 18.63 4.70
N PHE A 25 -4.87 19.48 5.02
CA PHE A 25 -6.27 19.20 4.80
C PHE A 25 -6.85 20.22 3.84
N THR A 26 -7.32 19.74 2.69
CA THR A 26 -7.94 20.55 1.64
C THR A 26 -9.43 20.24 1.62
N VAL A 27 -10.23 21.16 2.18
CA VAL A 27 -11.66 20.95 2.44
C VAL A 27 -12.44 20.83 1.14
N GLU A 28 -12.14 21.68 0.17
CA GLU A 28 -12.84 21.81 -1.11
C GLU A 28 -12.71 20.51 -1.93
N GLU A 29 -11.54 19.89 -1.88
CA GLU A 29 -11.23 18.63 -2.57
C GLU A 29 -11.60 17.39 -1.75
N LYS A 30 -12.07 17.57 -0.51
CA LYS A 30 -12.26 16.52 0.50
C LYS A 30 -11.02 15.62 0.60
N ARG A 31 -9.85 16.23 0.74
CA ARG A 31 -8.55 15.56 0.62
C ARG A 31 -7.68 15.78 1.86
N LEU A 32 -7.04 14.71 2.33
CA LEU A 32 -6.10 14.71 3.44
C LEU A 32 -4.74 14.19 2.97
N ASP A 33 -3.70 15.02 3.00
CA ASP A 33 -2.34 14.63 2.66
C ASP A 33 -1.49 14.55 3.94
N LEU A 34 -0.99 13.35 4.23
CA LEU A 34 -0.18 13.03 5.41
C LEU A 34 1.26 12.83 4.96
N TYR A 35 2.14 13.74 5.36
CA TYR A 35 3.57 13.68 5.03
C TYR A 35 4.31 12.91 6.12
N VAL A 36 4.67 11.67 5.81
CA VAL A 36 5.46 10.78 6.65
C VAL A 36 6.94 10.99 6.37
N ASN A 37 7.71 11.11 7.44
CA ASN A 37 9.14 11.41 7.38
C ASN A 37 9.90 10.55 8.39
N PHE A 38 11.23 10.58 8.28
CA PHE A 38 12.14 9.97 9.24
C PHE A 38 13.20 10.98 9.68
N SER A 39 13.79 10.77 10.86
CA SER A 39 14.81 11.66 11.42
C SER A 39 16.08 11.70 10.55
N ARG A 40 16.70 12.88 10.39
CA ARG A 40 18.02 12.97 9.74
C ARG A 40 19.05 12.14 10.51
N GLY A 41 19.98 11.51 9.79
CA GLY A 41 20.97 10.60 10.38
C GLY A 41 20.41 9.23 10.77
N SER A 42 19.17 8.92 10.42
CA SER A 42 18.65 7.54 10.56
C SER A 42 19.42 6.59 9.65
N HIS A 43 19.60 5.37 10.13
CA HIS A 43 20.08 4.26 9.34
C HIS A 43 18.92 3.31 9.07
N PHE A 44 19.04 2.53 7.99
CA PHE A 44 18.06 1.51 7.65
C PHE A 44 18.76 0.23 7.20
N PRO A 45 18.15 -0.94 7.44
CA PRO A 45 18.70 -2.20 6.98
C PRO A 45 18.67 -2.27 5.46
N CYS A 46 19.76 -2.78 4.87
CA CYS A 46 19.80 -3.13 3.45
C CYS A 46 18.69 -4.14 3.14
N PRO A 47 17.85 -3.91 2.12
CA PRO A 47 16.76 -4.84 1.78
C PRO A 47 17.22 -6.25 1.37
N VAL A 48 18.49 -6.41 1.01
CA VAL A 48 19.07 -7.68 0.53
C VAL A 48 19.73 -8.46 1.67
N CYS A 49 20.69 -7.85 2.39
CA CYS A 49 21.47 -8.54 3.43
C CYS A 49 21.13 -8.14 4.87
N GLY A 50 20.26 -7.14 5.08
CA GLY A 50 19.86 -6.67 6.42
C GLY A 50 20.90 -5.80 7.14
N GLN A 51 22.08 -5.58 6.56
CA GLN A 51 23.12 -4.73 7.16
C GLN A 51 22.62 -3.31 7.40
N ASP A 52 22.88 -2.76 8.58
CA ASP A 52 22.53 -1.37 8.90
C ASP A 52 23.37 -0.40 8.06
N CYS A 53 22.71 0.38 7.21
CA CYS A 53 23.36 1.23 6.22
C CYS A 53 22.90 2.69 6.37
N PRO A 54 23.80 3.67 6.17
CA PRO A 54 23.41 5.07 6.15
C PRO A 54 22.53 5.37 4.94
N VAL A 55 21.62 6.32 5.11
CA VAL A 55 20.81 6.85 4.00
C VAL A 55 21.72 7.57 3.01
N HIS A 56 21.69 7.13 1.76
CA HIS A 56 22.40 7.74 0.64
C HIS A 56 21.63 8.98 0.14
N ASP A 57 20.37 8.77 -0.22
CA ASP A 57 19.44 9.81 -0.64
C ASP A 57 17.99 9.34 -0.43
N THR A 58 17.01 10.04 -1.00
CA THR A 58 15.59 9.74 -0.83
C THR A 58 14.82 9.86 -2.14
N GLN A 59 13.74 9.09 -2.29
CA GLN A 59 12.75 9.25 -3.36
C GLN A 59 11.39 9.62 -2.79
N GLU A 60 10.73 10.62 -3.38
CA GLU A 60 9.35 10.96 -3.03
C GLU A 60 8.38 9.92 -3.61
N LYS A 61 7.49 9.42 -2.75
CA LYS A 61 6.43 8.48 -3.12
C LYS A 61 5.13 8.84 -2.46
N VAL A 62 4.04 8.50 -3.14
CA VAL A 62 2.68 8.77 -2.68
C VAL A 62 1.86 7.50 -2.76
N TRP A 63 1.10 7.22 -1.69
CA TRP A 63 0.15 6.12 -1.64
C TRP A 63 -1.23 6.63 -1.31
N ARG A 64 -2.24 6.09 -1.98
CA ARG A 64 -3.62 6.21 -1.56
C ARG A 64 -3.87 5.28 -0.36
N HIS A 65 -4.38 5.85 0.72
CA HIS A 65 -4.72 5.14 1.95
C HIS A 65 -6.23 5.05 2.13
N LEU A 66 -6.70 4.42 3.20
CA LEU A 66 -8.11 4.44 3.60
C LEU A 66 -8.57 5.87 3.86
N ASP A 67 -9.86 6.14 3.64
CA ASP A 67 -10.43 7.46 3.91
C ASP A 67 -10.41 7.77 5.40
N PHE A 68 -9.97 8.98 5.72
CA PHE A 68 -10.13 9.54 7.06
C PHE A 68 -11.37 10.43 7.08
N PHE A 69 -12.40 10.01 7.81
CA PHE A 69 -13.66 10.76 7.93
C PHE A 69 -14.28 11.15 6.57
N GLN A 70 -14.32 10.20 5.63
CA GLN A 70 -14.80 10.39 4.25
C GLN A 70 -13.91 11.27 3.34
N HIS A 71 -12.78 11.75 3.83
CA HIS A 71 -11.78 12.47 3.04
C HIS A 71 -10.79 11.48 2.43
N ALA A 72 -10.50 11.65 1.14
CA ALA A 72 -9.52 10.83 0.46
C ALA A 72 -8.13 11.12 1.06
N ALA A 73 -7.52 10.10 1.66
CA ALA A 73 -6.25 10.23 2.33
C ALA A 73 -5.09 9.72 1.48
N TYR A 74 -4.02 10.49 1.44
CA TYR A 74 -2.79 10.18 0.72
C TYR A 74 -1.60 10.27 1.67
N LEU A 75 -0.79 9.23 1.70
CA LEU A 75 0.49 9.21 2.41
C LEU A 75 1.57 9.66 1.44
N HIS A 76 2.24 10.75 1.76
CA HIS A 76 3.45 11.21 1.08
C HIS A 76 4.63 10.82 1.93
N ALA A 77 5.66 10.21 1.36
CA ALA A 77 6.90 9.97 2.09
C ALA A 77 8.12 10.16 1.21
N ARG A 78 9.19 10.66 1.82
CA ARG A 78 10.53 10.54 1.27
C ARG A 78 11.08 9.19 1.71
N VAL A 79 11.08 8.22 0.82
CA VAL A 79 11.56 6.88 1.10
C VAL A 79 13.09 6.87 0.96
N PRO A 80 13.83 6.43 1.99
CA PRO A 80 15.27 6.41 1.94
C PRO A 80 15.77 5.34 0.97
N ARG A 81 16.84 5.67 0.25
CA ARG A 81 17.72 4.68 -0.36
C ARG A 81 18.98 4.58 0.48
N VAL A 82 19.41 3.36 0.77
CA VAL A 82 20.63 3.09 1.52
C VAL A 82 21.74 2.64 0.60
N GLN A 83 22.98 3.05 0.89
CA GLN A 83 24.18 2.56 0.20
C GLN A 83 24.74 1.36 0.96
N CYS A 84 24.50 0.16 0.45
CA CYS A 84 25.15 -1.05 0.93
C CYS A 84 26.53 -1.20 0.27
N PRO A 85 27.60 -1.51 1.02
CA PRO A 85 28.92 -1.77 0.45
C PRO A 85 28.95 -2.97 -0.52
N GLU A 86 28.11 -3.97 -0.29
CA GLU A 86 28.07 -5.21 -1.08
C GLU A 86 27.04 -5.16 -2.22
N HIS A 87 25.86 -4.60 -1.96
CA HIS A 87 24.71 -4.69 -2.87
C HIS A 87 24.45 -3.38 -3.64
N GLY A 88 25.14 -2.28 -3.32
CA GLY A 88 24.91 -0.98 -3.94
C GLY A 88 23.75 -0.18 -3.30
N VAL A 89 23.14 0.72 -4.09
CA VAL A 89 22.05 1.60 -3.62
C VAL A 89 20.70 0.91 -3.75
N HIS A 90 19.98 0.76 -2.64
CA HIS A 90 18.66 0.11 -2.60
C HIS A 90 17.61 0.95 -1.91
N LEU A 91 16.38 0.95 -2.43
CA LEU A 91 15.24 1.61 -1.81
C LEU A 91 14.72 0.78 -0.63
N VAL A 92 14.58 1.39 0.53
CA VAL A 92 14.11 0.72 1.75
C VAL A 92 12.62 0.40 1.64
N PRO A 93 12.18 -0.82 2.00
CA PRO A 93 10.76 -1.13 2.09
C PRO A 93 10.09 -0.32 3.21
N VAL A 94 8.90 0.20 2.92
CA VAL A 94 8.10 0.93 3.91
C VAL A 94 7.10 0.00 4.58
N PRO A 95 6.78 0.18 5.87
CA PRO A 95 5.92 -0.76 6.60
C PRO A 95 4.45 -0.72 6.15
N TRP A 96 4.00 0.34 5.48
CA TRP A 96 2.60 0.53 5.09
C TRP A 96 2.28 0.16 3.63
N ALA A 97 3.26 -0.19 2.80
CA ALA A 97 3.02 -0.50 1.39
C ALA A 97 4.02 -1.53 0.84
N ARG A 98 3.51 -2.41 -0.02
CA ARG A 98 4.38 -3.31 -0.81
C ARG A 98 5.09 -2.56 -1.92
N GLU A 99 6.17 -3.14 -2.42
CA GLU A 99 6.91 -2.60 -3.56
C GLU A 99 6.02 -2.48 -4.81
N GLY A 100 6.22 -1.38 -5.54
CA GLY A 100 5.47 -1.07 -6.78
C GLY A 100 4.01 -0.67 -6.59
N SER A 101 3.44 -0.78 -5.38
CA SER A 101 2.06 -0.35 -5.14
C SER A 101 1.95 1.16 -4.94
N GLY A 102 0.90 1.75 -5.51
CA GLY A 102 0.44 3.11 -5.21
C GLY A 102 -0.64 3.15 -4.13
N PHE A 103 -0.85 2.04 -3.42
CA PHE A 103 -1.80 1.90 -2.32
C PHE A 103 -1.09 1.42 -1.05
N THR A 104 -1.63 1.80 0.10
CA THR A 104 -1.22 1.18 1.38
C THR A 104 -1.77 -0.24 1.50
N LEU A 105 -1.11 -1.10 2.29
CA LEU A 105 -1.54 -2.47 2.58
C LEU A 105 -2.97 -2.53 3.12
N LEU A 106 -3.36 -1.59 3.99
CA LEU A 106 -4.72 -1.50 4.52
C LEU A 106 -5.75 -1.17 3.44
N PHE A 107 -5.39 -0.32 2.47
CA PHE A 107 -6.26 -0.03 1.34
C PHE A 107 -6.41 -1.25 0.42
N GLU A 108 -5.31 -1.93 0.11
CA GLU A 108 -5.35 -3.16 -0.67
C GLU A 108 -6.18 -4.26 0.02
N ALA A 109 -6.07 -4.41 1.33
CA ALA A 109 -6.86 -5.35 2.11
C ALA A 109 -8.37 -5.06 2.03
N LEU A 110 -8.76 -3.78 2.13
CA LEU A 110 -10.15 -3.37 1.96
C LEU A 110 -10.67 -3.70 0.56
N VAL A 111 -9.89 -3.38 -0.48
CA VAL A 111 -10.23 -3.71 -1.88
C VAL A 111 -10.44 -5.21 -2.03
N MET A 112 -9.49 -6.04 -1.56
CA MET A 112 -9.59 -7.49 -1.64
C MET A 112 -10.81 -8.06 -0.90
N ALA A 113 -11.19 -7.45 0.22
CA ALA A 113 -12.41 -7.83 0.94
C ALA A 113 -13.69 -7.48 0.15
N MET A 114 -13.73 -6.31 -0.51
CA MET A 114 -14.90 -5.87 -1.28
C MET A 114 -15.07 -6.63 -2.60
N VAL A 115 -14.00 -6.83 -3.37
CA VAL A 115 -14.05 -7.46 -4.71
C VAL A 115 -14.47 -8.93 -4.68
N ARG A 116 -14.41 -9.56 -3.51
CA ARG A 116 -14.95 -10.89 -3.27
C ARG A 116 -16.48 -10.94 -3.36
N GLU A 117 -17.14 -9.84 -2.98
CA GLU A 117 -18.59 -9.78 -2.80
C GLU A 117 -19.29 -8.91 -3.86
N MET A 118 -18.55 -8.14 -4.66
CA MET A 118 -19.12 -7.27 -5.68
C MET A 118 -18.19 -7.03 -6.88
N PRO A 119 -18.72 -6.63 -8.05
CA PRO A 119 -17.92 -6.37 -9.24
C PRO A 119 -16.86 -5.28 -9.01
N VAL A 120 -15.67 -5.45 -9.60
CA VAL A 120 -14.53 -4.53 -9.46
C VAL A 120 -14.89 -3.09 -9.83
N LEU A 121 -15.73 -2.89 -10.85
CA LEU A 121 -16.22 -1.55 -11.25
C LEU A 121 -17.08 -0.89 -10.15
N THR A 122 -17.86 -1.67 -9.42
CA THR A 122 -18.64 -1.17 -8.28
C THR A 122 -17.71 -0.77 -7.13
N VAL A 123 -16.72 -1.62 -6.82
CA VAL A 123 -15.70 -1.30 -5.80
C VAL A 123 -14.95 -0.03 -6.16
N SER A 124 -14.50 0.10 -7.42
CA SER A 124 -13.72 1.26 -7.87
C SER A 124 -14.48 2.57 -7.67
N ARG A 125 -15.79 2.58 -7.94
CA ARG A 125 -16.67 3.74 -7.67
C ARG A 125 -16.79 4.02 -6.17
N LEU A 126 -16.95 3.00 -5.33
CA LEU A 126 -17.06 3.15 -3.88
C LEU A 126 -15.79 3.74 -3.25
N VAL A 127 -14.62 3.26 -3.66
CA VAL A 127 -13.32 3.73 -3.12
C VAL A 127 -12.75 4.95 -3.86
N ARG A 128 -13.46 5.43 -4.89
CA ARG A 128 -13.11 6.58 -5.74
C ARG A 128 -11.76 6.39 -6.45
N GLU A 129 -11.56 5.20 -7.02
CA GLU A 129 -10.38 4.83 -7.79
C GLU A 129 -10.75 4.22 -9.15
N THR A 130 -9.76 4.06 -10.02
CA THR A 130 -9.96 3.38 -11.30
C THR A 130 -9.93 1.86 -11.13
N ASP A 131 -10.80 1.18 -11.87
CA ASP A 131 -10.85 -0.28 -11.93
C ASP A 131 -9.51 -0.90 -12.36
N GLN A 132 -8.80 -0.29 -13.31
CA GLN A 132 -7.47 -0.72 -13.75
C GLN A 132 -6.45 -0.76 -12.60
N ARG A 133 -6.49 0.22 -11.69
CA ARG A 133 -5.61 0.22 -10.51
C ARG A 133 -5.99 -0.88 -9.53
N LEU A 134 -7.28 -1.19 -9.39
CA LEU A 134 -7.75 -2.28 -8.53
C LEU A 134 -7.38 -3.65 -9.13
N TRP A 135 -7.50 -3.84 -10.44
CA TRP A 135 -7.07 -5.07 -11.11
C TRP A 135 -5.59 -5.38 -10.86
N ARG A 136 -4.70 -4.38 -10.89
CA ARG A 136 -3.28 -4.58 -10.53
C ARG A 136 -3.08 -5.08 -9.09
N VAL A 137 -3.97 -4.74 -8.17
CA VAL A 137 -3.96 -5.27 -6.79
C VAL A 137 -4.45 -6.70 -6.78
N ILE A 138 -5.58 -6.97 -7.43
CA ILE A 138 -6.19 -8.31 -7.52
C ILE A 138 -5.21 -9.28 -8.17
N ASP A 139 -4.65 -8.93 -9.32
CA ASP A 139 -3.72 -9.77 -10.07
C ASP A 139 -2.49 -10.11 -9.23
N HIS A 140 -1.97 -9.16 -8.45
CA HIS A 140 -0.85 -9.40 -7.53
C HIS A 140 -1.19 -10.49 -6.50
N TYR A 141 -2.30 -10.36 -5.79
CA TYR A 141 -2.67 -11.31 -4.73
C TYR A 141 -3.16 -12.65 -5.28
N VAL A 142 -3.89 -12.66 -6.40
CA VAL A 142 -4.33 -13.89 -7.06
C VAL A 142 -3.15 -14.67 -7.61
N SER A 143 -2.19 -14.01 -8.27
CA SER A 143 -0.98 -14.67 -8.77
C SER A 143 -0.17 -15.29 -7.63
N LYS A 144 0.06 -14.52 -6.55
CA LYS A 144 0.76 -15.01 -5.36
C LYS A 144 0.04 -16.20 -4.71
N ALA A 145 -1.30 -16.15 -4.60
CA ALA A 145 -2.08 -17.26 -4.08
C ALA A 145 -2.01 -18.49 -5.00
N ARG A 146 -1.96 -18.26 -6.32
CA ARG A 146 -1.93 -19.35 -7.30
C ARG A 146 -0.62 -20.11 -7.32
N GLU A 147 0.50 -19.41 -7.13
CA GLU A 147 1.84 -20.00 -6.96
C GLU A 147 1.95 -20.89 -5.72
N ALA A 148 1.18 -20.60 -4.67
CA ALA A 148 1.19 -21.38 -3.43
C ALA A 148 0.33 -22.66 -3.48
N VAL A 149 -0.47 -22.85 -4.52
CA VAL A 149 -1.33 -24.03 -4.68
C VAL A 149 -0.58 -25.11 -5.43
N ASP A 150 -0.24 -26.20 -4.75
CA ASP A 150 0.27 -27.41 -5.40
C ASP A 150 -0.86 -28.11 -6.17
N MET A 151 -0.57 -28.46 -7.42
CA MET A 151 -1.49 -29.17 -8.31
C MET A 151 -0.89 -30.48 -8.84
N SER A 152 0.23 -30.95 -8.28
CA SER A 152 0.94 -32.16 -8.71
C SER A 152 0.09 -33.44 -8.63
N GLU A 153 -0.84 -33.50 -7.68
CA GLU A 153 -1.73 -34.65 -7.46
C GLU A 153 -3.09 -34.53 -8.16
N VAL A 154 -3.35 -33.47 -8.93
CA VAL A 154 -4.64 -33.27 -9.61
C VAL A 154 -4.79 -34.28 -10.75
N GLN A 155 -5.79 -35.16 -10.65
CA GLN A 155 -6.06 -36.22 -11.64
C GLN A 155 -7.24 -35.94 -12.56
N ALA A 156 -8.15 -35.03 -12.17
CA ALA A 156 -9.34 -34.69 -12.95
C ALA A 156 -9.71 -33.22 -12.75
N ILE A 157 -10.20 -32.58 -13.82
CA ILE A 157 -10.68 -31.20 -13.83
C ILE A 157 -12.15 -31.22 -14.25
N VAL A 158 -13.02 -30.64 -13.42
CA VAL A 158 -14.43 -30.46 -13.74
C VAL A 158 -14.68 -28.98 -13.97
N THR A 159 -15.12 -28.63 -15.17
CA THR A 159 -15.54 -27.27 -15.50
C THR A 159 -17.02 -27.10 -15.22
N VAL A 160 -17.37 -26.03 -14.49
CA VAL A 160 -18.77 -25.67 -14.25
C VAL A 160 -19.02 -24.36 -14.98
N GLN A 161 -20.05 -24.34 -15.83
CA GLN A 161 -20.53 -23.12 -16.45
C GLN A 161 -21.68 -22.56 -15.61
N THR A 162 -21.45 -21.41 -14.98
CA THR A 162 -22.49 -20.66 -14.28
C THR A 162 -23.04 -19.58 -15.21
N ALA A 163 -24.32 -19.64 -15.57
CA ALA A 163 -24.99 -18.54 -16.27
C ALA A 163 -25.33 -17.42 -15.27
N PRO A 164 -25.06 -16.14 -15.57
CA PRO A 164 -25.49 -15.04 -14.72
C PRO A 164 -27.02 -15.00 -14.68
N TYR A 165 -27.58 -15.02 -13.47
CA TYR A 165 -28.99 -14.81 -13.25
C TYR A 165 -29.33 -13.32 -13.48
N PHE A 166 -30.04 -13.03 -14.57
CA PHE A 166 -30.63 -11.71 -14.81
C PHE A 166 -32.11 -11.75 -14.40
N PRO A 167 -32.51 -11.14 -13.27
CA PRO A 167 -33.92 -10.94 -12.98
C PRO A 167 -34.50 -9.93 -13.99
N ALA A 168 -35.70 -10.25 -14.48
CA ALA A 168 -36.46 -9.44 -15.44
C ALA A 168 -37.04 -8.17 -14.81
#